data_AF-A0A846BV58-F1
#
_entry.id   AF-A0A846BV58-F1
#
_cell.length_a   1.000
_cell.length_b   1.000
_cell.length_c   1.000
_cell.angle_alpha   90.00
_cell.angle_beta   90.00
_cell.angle_gamma   90.00
#
_symmetry.space_group_name_H-M   'P 1'
#
loop_
_entity.id
_entity.type
_entity.pdbx_description
1 polymer ?
#
loop_
_entity_poly.entity_id
_entity_poly.type
_entity_poly.pdbx_seq_one_letter_code
_entity_poly.pdbx_strand_id
1 'polypeptide(L)'
;MRVIWGLCLVVTFLLVSGEAQAGQLANRLAAFPHWEGKPAVASANGDLVYPDWMEGTWLVTSTLVEQVAPLAPTVVTPGFESNRSHLNQPISFPVRFHNQQPLLSVISSR
;
A
#
# COMPACT_ATOMS: atom_id res chain seq x y z
N MET A 1 46.77 -8.24 -5.44
CA MET A 1 46.49 -7.57 -4.14
C MET A 1 45.23 -6.69 -4.16
N ARG A 2 45.11 -5.69 -5.05
CA ARG A 2 43.96 -4.75 -5.08
C ARG A 2 42.58 -5.39 -5.22
N VAL A 3 42.45 -6.43 -6.04
CA VAL A 3 41.17 -7.13 -6.28
C VAL A 3 40.71 -7.91 -5.04
N ILE A 4 41.64 -8.57 -4.34
CA ILE A 4 41.36 -9.32 -3.12
C ILE A 4 40.92 -8.37 -1.99
N TRP A 5 41.57 -7.20 -1.91
CA TRP A 5 41.19 -6.14 -0.98
C TRP A 5 39.80 -5.56 -1.27
N GLY A 6 39.48 -5.32 -2.55
CA GLY A 6 38.15 -4.90 -2.97
C GLY A 6 37.08 -5.94 -2.64
N LEU A 7 37.36 -7.22 -2.88
CA LEU A 7 36.46 -8.32 -2.56
C LEU A 7 36.23 -8.43 -1.03
N CYS A 8 37.30 -8.34 -0.23
CA CYS A 8 37.19 -8.31 1.23
C CYS A 8 36.34 -7.15 1.73
N LEU A 9 36.49 -5.96 1.15
CA LEU A 9 35.67 -4.79 1.51
C LEU A 9 34.18 -5.02 1.19
N VAL A 10 33.86 -5.57 0.02
CA VAL A 10 32.48 -5.88 -0.37
C VAL A 10 31.87 -6.94 0.57
N VAL A 11 32.61 -8.01 0.85
CA VAL A 11 32.15 -9.07 1.78
C VAL A 11 31.93 -8.50 3.17
N THR A 12 32.85 -7.67 3.67
CA THR A 12 32.69 -7.02 4.97
C THR A 12 31.47 -6.10 4.99
N PHE A 13 31.24 -5.32 3.93
CA PHE A 13 30.08 -4.43 3.82
C PHE A 13 28.75 -5.21 3.82
N LEU A 14 28.69 -6.36 3.12
CA LEU A 14 27.51 -7.22 3.08
C LEU A 14 27.25 -7.98 4.38
N LEU A 15 28.29 -8.25 5.18
CA LEU A 15 28.15 -8.94 6.47
C LEU A 15 27.88 -7.97 7.63
N VAL A 16 28.24 -6.68 7.47
CA VAL A 16 28.03 -5.61 8.47
C VAL A 16 26.75 -4.84 8.23
N SER A 17 26.05 -5.03 7.10
CA SER A 17 24.70 -4.52 6.91
C SER A 17 23.77 -5.16 7.94
N GLY A 18 23.59 -4.47 9.06
CA GLY A 18 22.74 -4.91 10.17
C GLY A 18 21.29 -5.13 9.73
N GLU A 19 20.58 -5.93 10.51
CA GLU A 19 19.15 -6.17 10.29
C GLU A 19 18.42 -4.82 10.26
N ALA A 20 17.64 -4.58 9.21
CA ALA A 20 16.80 -3.40 9.13
C ALA A 20 15.87 -3.40 10.35
N GLN A 21 16.10 -2.47 11.28
CA GLN A 21 15.35 -2.33 12.51
C GLN A 21 13.91 -1.88 12.19
N ALA A 22 13.06 -2.84 11.81
CA ALA A 22 11.63 -2.67 11.67
C ALA A 22 10.96 -2.72 13.06
N GLY A 23 11.46 -1.95 14.02
CA GLY A 23 11.10 -2.06 15.44
C GLY A 23 9.59 -1.98 15.70
N GLN A 24 8.89 -1.13 14.95
CA GLN A 24 7.43 -1.00 15.06
C GLN A 24 6.67 -2.25 14.56
N LEU A 25 7.19 -2.93 13.53
CA LEU A 25 6.60 -4.14 12.98
C LEU A 25 6.90 -5.37 13.84
N ALA A 26 8.14 -5.50 14.33
CA ALA A 26 8.54 -6.59 15.22
C ALA A 26 7.72 -6.59 16.52
N ASN A 27 7.57 -5.41 17.15
CA ASN A 27 6.75 -5.26 18.36
C ASN A 27 5.27 -5.56 18.10
N ARG A 28 4.75 -5.23 16.91
CA ARG A 28 3.39 -5.58 16.49
C ARG A 28 3.17 -7.07 16.35
N LEU A 29 4.13 -7.76 15.74
CA LEU A 29 4.05 -9.20 15.56
C LEU A 29 4.08 -9.93 16.91
N ALA A 30 4.93 -9.47 17.82
CA ALA A 30 5.00 -10.00 19.19
C ALA A 30 3.70 -9.76 19.99
N ALA A 31 2.99 -8.66 19.73
CA ALA A 31 1.72 -8.32 20.38
C ALA A 31 0.50 -9.05 19.79
N PHE A 32 0.67 -9.89 18.75
CA PHE A 32 -0.44 -10.65 18.19
C PHE A 32 -1.00 -11.66 19.23
N PRO A 33 -2.33 -11.83 19.36
CA PRO A 33 -3.42 -11.18 18.61
C PRO A 33 -3.96 -9.88 19.25
N HIS A 34 -3.39 -9.43 20.36
CA HIS A 34 -3.91 -8.34 21.19
C HIS A 34 -3.42 -6.96 20.72
N TRP A 35 -3.90 -6.50 19.56
CA TRP A 35 -3.56 -5.16 19.06
C TRP A 35 -4.49 -4.08 19.64
N GLU A 36 -3.93 -3.14 20.39
CA GLU A 36 -4.70 -2.05 21.04
C GLU A 36 -5.13 -0.90 20.09
N GLY A 37 -4.87 -1.00 18.78
CA GLY A 37 -5.29 0.03 17.81
C GLY A 37 -4.55 -0.03 16.48
N LYS A 38 -4.68 1.00 15.64
CA LYS A 38 -3.88 1.18 14.40
C LYS A 38 -2.52 1.82 14.76
N PRO A 39 -1.39 1.42 14.15
CA PRO A 39 -0.12 2.10 14.40
C PRO A 39 -0.21 3.56 13.93
N ALA A 40 0.44 4.46 14.66
CA ALA A 40 0.62 5.82 14.19
C ALA A 40 1.42 5.77 12.90
N VAL A 41 0.76 6.15 11.80
CA VAL A 41 1.36 6.36 10.48
C VAL A 41 1.27 7.84 10.19
N ALA A 42 2.26 8.37 9.46
CA ALA A 42 2.17 9.75 8.99
C ALA A 42 0.88 9.92 8.17
N SER A 43 0.14 10.99 8.43
CA SER A 43 -0.98 11.36 7.57
C SER A 43 -0.46 11.57 6.15
N ALA A 44 -1.13 10.95 5.18
CA ALA A 44 -0.85 11.22 3.77
C ALA A 44 -1.00 12.74 3.54
N ASN A 45 0.04 13.37 3.01
CA ASN A 45 0.03 14.79 2.66
C ASN A 45 0.13 14.89 1.14
N GLY A 46 -0.85 15.55 0.53
CA GLY A 46 -0.98 15.63 -0.93
C GLY A 46 -1.64 14.40 -1.55
N ASP A 47 -1.57 14.33 -2.88
CA ASP A 47 -2.15 13.24 -3.65
C ASP A 47 -1.31 11.96 -3.54
N LEU A 48 -1.98 10.82 -3.65
CA LEU A 48 -1.32 9.52 -3.69
C LEU A 48 -0.52 9.40 -5.00
N VAL A 49 0.80 9.57 -4.90
CA VAL A 49 1.71 9.39 -6.04
C VAL A 49 1.99 7.90 -6.23
N TYR A 50 1.46 7.35 -7.32
CA TYR A 50 1.80 6.00 -7.75
C TYR A 50 3.16 6.01 -8.47
N PRO A 51 4.00 4.97 -8.30
CA PRO A 51 5.26 4.86 -9.04
C PRO A 51 5.05 4.78 -10.56
N ASP A 52 6.02 5.29 -11.33
CA ASP A 52 5.97 5.30 -12.81
C ASP A 52 5.73 3.92 -13.43
N TRP A 53 6.26 2.85 -12.81
CA TRP A 53 6.08 1.49 -13.30
C TRP A 53 4.63 0.98 -13.23
N MET A 54 3.74 1.67 -12.51
CA MET A 54 2.31 1.36 -12.48
C MET A 54 1.56 1.93 -13.69
N GLU A 55 2.17 2.79 -14.51
CA GLU A 55 1.52 3.34 -15.71
C GLU A 55 1.09 2.23 -16.68
N GLY A 56 -0.14 2.34 -17.19
CA GLY A 56 -0.71 1.37 -18.13
C GLY A 56 -2.07 0.85 -17.72
N THR A 57 -2.52 -0.19 -18.43
CA THR A 57 -3.82 -0.85 -18.20
C THR A 57 -3.59 -2.20 -17.54
N TRP A 58 -4.24 -2.42 -16.41
CA TRP A 58 -4.09 -3.60 -15.58
C TRP A 58 -5.44 -4.30 -15.45
N LEU A 59 -5.44 -5.64 -15.52
CA LEU A 59 -6.61 -6.42 -15.14
C LEU A 59 -6.54 -6.69 -13.64
N VAL A 60 -7.32 -5.96 -12.86
CA VAL A 60 -7.38 -6.10 -11.40
C VAL A 60 -8.48 -7.08 -11.03
N THR A 61 -8.24 -7.93 -10.04
CA THR A 61 -9.27 -8.76 -9.43
C THR A 61 -9.46 -8.34 -7.98
N SER A 62 -10.68 -7.95 -7.62
CA SER A 62 -11.06 -7.55 -6.27
C SER A 62 -12.13 -8.49 -5.74
N THR A 63 -12.06 -8.84 -4.46
CA THR A 63 -13.04 -9.70 -3.79
C THR A 63 -13.54 -9.01 -2.53
N LEU A 64 -14.86 -8.82 -2.41
CA LEU A 64 -15.47 -8.36 -1.18
C LEU A 64 -15.56 -9.52 -0.19
N VAL A 65 -14.66 -9.54 0.79
CA VAL A 65 -14.61 -10.63 1.80
C VAL A 65 -15.60 -10.39 2.94
N GLU A 66 -15.76 -9.14 3.36
CA GLU A 66 -16.59 -8.79 4.50
C GLU A 66 -17.33 -7.48 4.24
N GLN A 67 -18.58 -7.43 4.71
CA GLN A 67 -19.44 -6.27 4.60
C GLN A 67 -20.10 -5.97 5.95
N VAL A 68 -19.48 -5.08 6.72
CA VAL A 68 -19.96 -4.66 8.05
C VAL A 68 -20.06 -3.14 8.09
N ALA A 69 -21.08 -2.61 8.76
CA ALA A 69 -21.27 -1.18 9.02
C ALA A 69 -21.09 -0.91 10.53
N PRO A 70 -19.86 -0.65 11.03
CA PRO A 70 -19.56 -0.64 12.47
C PRO A 70 -20.30 0.43 13.26
N LEU A 71 -20.54 1.59 12.65
CA LEU A 71 -21.13 2.76 13.31
C LEU A 71 -22.65 2.87 13.15
N ALA A 72 -23.25 1.99 12.35
CA ALA A 72 -24.68 2.04 12.05
C ALA A 72 -25.20 0.66 11.60
N PRO A 73 -25.27 -0.33 12.50
CA PRO A 73 -25.59 -1.72 12.16
C PRO A 73 -26.98 -1.89 11.54
N THR A 74 -27.90 -0.95 11.80
CA THR A 74 -29.27 -0.97 11.26
C THR A 74 -29.40 -0.22 9.92
N VAL A 75 -28.39 0.55 9.50
CA VAL A 75 -28.47 1.37 8.29
C VAL A 75 -28.12 0.53 7.07
N VAL A 76 -29.17 0.09 6.36
CA VAL A 76 -29.07 -0.47 5.02
C VAL A 76 -29.27 0.65 4.01
N THR A 77 -28.17 1.26 3.56
CA THR A 77 -28.26 2.11 2.37
C THR A 77 -28.44 1.21 1.14
N PRO A 78 -29.16 1.65 0.09
CA PRO A 78 -29.29 0.86 -1.13
C PRO A 78 -27.94 0.40 -1.70
N GLY A 79 -26.92 1.25 -1.63
CA GLY A 79 -25.55 0.92 -2.07
C GLY A 79 -24.81 -0.05 -1.14
N PHE A 80 -25.12 -0.07 0.15
CA PHE A 80 -24.62 -1.11 1.06
C PHE A 80 -25.30 -2.44 0.71
N GLU A 81 -26.63 -2.48 0.68
CA GLU A 81 -27.37 -3.73 0.43
C GLU A 81 -27.04 -4.36 -0.94
N SER A 82 -26.84 -3.56 -1.99
CA SER A 82 -26.47 -4.07 -3.32
C SER A 82 -25.16 -4.87 -3.32
N ASN A 83 -24.23 -4.55 -2.42
CA ASN A 83 -22.93 -5.21 -2.34
C ASN A 83 -23.00 -6.63 -1.77
N ARG A 84 -24.11 -7.02 -1.11
CA ARG A 84 -24.25 -8.37 -0.55
C ARG A 84 -24.11 -9.45 -1.62
N SER A 85 -24.57 -9.19 -2.83
CA SER A 85 -24.46 -10.14 -3.94
C SER A 85 -23.01 -10.41 -4.36
N HIS A 86 -22.08 -9.53 -4.00
CA HIS A 86 -20.66 -9.64 -4.35
C HIS A 86 -19.80 -10.28 -3.26
N LEU A 87 -20.38 -10.69 -2.13
CA LEU A 87 -19.65 -11.37 -1.05
C LEU A 87 -18.97 -12.64 -1.57
N ASN A 88 -17.67 -12.73 -1.35
CA ASN A 88 -16.80 -13.83 -1.78
C ASN A 88 -16.81 -14.08 -3.30
N GLN A 89 -17.23 -13.10 -4.10
CA GLN A 89 -17.19 -13.18 -5.55
C GLN A 89 -16.00 -12.35 -6.08
N PRO A 90 -15.07 -12.97 -6.83
CA PRO A 90 -14.02 -12.23 -7.49
C PRO A 90 -14.60 -11.44 -8.67
N ILE A 91 -14.31 -10.15 -8.70
CA ILE A 91 -14.69 -9.26 -9.80
C ILE A 91 -13.40 -8.80 -10.47
N SER A 92 -13.27 -9.12 -11.76
CA SER A 92 -12.15 -8.68 -12.59
C SER A 92 -12.55 -7.50 -13.47
N PHE A 93 -11.76 -6.43 -13.44
CA PHE A 93 -12.02 -5.22 -14.23
C PHE A 93 -10.73 -4.53 -14.67
N PRO A 94 -10.71 -3.89 -15.85
CA PRO A 94 -9.57 -3.13 -16.30
C PRO A 94 -9.46 -1.82 -15.52
N VAL A 95 -8.26 -1.51 -15.03
CA VAL A 95 -7.90 -0.25 -14.40
C VAL A 95 -6.78 0.39 -15.20
N ARG A 96 -6.89 1.68 -15.49
CA ARG A 96 -5.86 2.42 -16.22
C ARG A 96 -5.23 3.47 -15.31
N PHE A 97 -3.93 3.36 -15.11
CA PHE A 97 -3.11 4.39 -14.46
C PHE A 97 -2.47 5.25 -15.55
N HIS A 98 -2.54 6.56 -15.35
CA HIS A 98 -1.90 7.53 -16.22
C HIS A 98 -1.26 8.62 -15.36
N ASN A 99 -0.17 9.19 -15.86
CA ASN A 99 0.47 10.32 -15.21
C ASN A 99 -0.53 11.48 -15.10
N GLN A 100 -0.74 11.96 -13.87
CA GLN A 100 -1.45 13.20 -13.61
C GLN A 100 -0.44 14.34 -13.61
N GLN A 101 -0.46 15.18 -14.66
CA GLN A 101 0.23 16.45 -14.58
C GLN A 101 -0.50 17.34 -13.56
N PRO A 102 0.20 17.88 -12.54
CA PRO A 102 -0.41 18.77 -11.58
C PRO A 102 -1.02 19.98 -12.31
N LEU A 103 -2.29 20.29 -12.02
CA LEU A 103 -3.07 21.35 -12.67
C LEU A 103 -2.35 22.74 -12.64
N LEU A 104 -1.44 22.94 -11.69
CA LEU A 104 -0.64 24.16 -11.55
C LEU A 104 0.29 24.46 -12.74
N SER A 105 0.65 23.46 -13.56
CA SER A 105 1.49 23.71 -14.76
C SER A 105 0.73 24.36 -15.92
N VAL A 106 -0.61 24.24 -15.95
CA VAL A 106 -1.46 24.73 -17.06
C VAL A 106 -1.80 26.22 -16.89
N ILE A 107 -1.83 26.71 -15.65
CA ILE A 107 -2.18 28.10 -15.35
C ILE A 107 -0.96 29.04 -15.53
N SER A 108 0.27 28.53 -15.36
CA SER A 108 1.49 29.35 -15.52
C SER A 108 1.92 29.55 -16.99
N SER A 109 1.27 28.89 -17.95
CA SER A 109 1.61 28.95 -19.38
C SER A 109 0.56 29.65 -20.24
N ARG A 110 -0.28 30.50 -19.64
CA ARG A 110 -1.19 31.42 -20.35
C ARG A 110 -0.91 32.86 -19.99
#